data_AF-A0A0L6JM41-F1
#
_entry.id   AF-A0A0L6JM41-F1
#
_cell.length_a   1.000
_cell.length_b   1.000
_cell.length_c   1.000
_cell.angle_alpha   90.00
_cell.angle_beta   90.00
_cell.angle_gamma   90.00
#
_symmetry.space_group_name_H-M   'P 1'
#
loop_
_entity.id
_entity.type
_entity.pdbx_description
1 polymer ?
#
loop_
_entity_poly.entity_id
_entity_poly.type
_entity_poly.pdbx_seq_one_letter_code
_entity_poly.pdbx_strand_id
1 'polypeptide(L)'
;MIKTALEKVKKLFLSKEFIVFLIIGGMSATLNFFTGFLFRQAFPGKYFYTISIWVGFTAGSISSFILNRLITFKAFDEKIYSQIVKFAVILVFSVAIASGIANILMITYYSLNISFITDKQAETLTRLASIGLTTFFNYPAIKFFSFRKINFKKDKA
;
A
#
# COMPACT_ATOMS: atom_id res chain seq x y z
N MET A 1 -22.95 18.84 -10.46
CA MET A 1 -22.39 17.46 -10.49
C MET A 1 -20.94 17.38 -9.99
N ILE A 2 -20.02 18.22 -10.49
CA ILE A 2 -18.59 18.21 -10.11
C ILE A 2 -18.35 18.52 -8.62
N LYS A 3 -19.00 19.56 -8.06
CA LYS A 3 -18.88 19.89 -6.61
C LYS A 3 -19.30 18.73 -5.71
N THR A 4 -20.36 18.02 -6.07
CA THR A 4 -20.86 16.85 -5.32
C THR A 4 -19.88 15.68 -5.36
N ALA A 5 -19.20 15.46 -6.48
CA ALA A 5 -18.16 14.44 -6.60
C ALA A 5 -16.94 14.80 -5.75
N LEU A 6 -16.49 16.06 -5.78
CA LEU A 6 -15.35 16.54 -5.01
C LEU A 6 -15.57 16.39 -3.50
N GLU A 7 -16.75 16.73 -2.99
CA GLU A 7 -17.08 16.58 -1.57
C GLU A 7 -17.09 15.11 -1.13
N LYS A 8 -17.54 14.18 -1.98
CA LYS A 8 -17.46 12.74 -1.71
C LYS A 8 -16.01 12.26 -1.63
N VAL A 9 -15.15 12.72 -2.54
CA VAL A 9 -13.72 12.39 -2.56
C VAL A 9 -13.03 12.93 -1.29
N LYS A 10 -13.26 14.20 -0.93
CA LYS A 10 -12.72 14.78 0.29
C LYS A 10 -13.14 13.99 1.52
N LYS A 11 -14.44 13.69 1.66
CA LYS A 11 -14.97 12.91 2.78
C LYS A 11 -14.36 11.50 2.86
N LEU A 12 -14.05 10.90 1.71
CA LEU A 12 -13.38 9.60 1.64
C LEU A 12 -11.95 9.67 2.18
N PHE A 13 -11.15 10.65 1.73
CA PHE A 13 -9.74 10.81 2.12
C PHE A 13 -9.51 11.62 3.41
N LEU A 14 -10.55 12.20 4.00
CA LEU A 14 -10.52 12.80 5.35
C LEU A 14 -11.25 11.95 6.39
N SER A 15 -11.56 10.70 6.03
CA SER A 15 -12.23 9.77 6.96
C SER A 15 -11.27 9.24 8.02
N LYS A 16 -11.79 8.94 9.22
CA LYS A 16 -11.05 8.25 10.28
C LYS A 16 -10.44 6.93 9.78
N GLU A 17 -11.16 6.21 8.93
CA GLU A 17 -10.69 4.97 8.30
C GLU A 17 -9.45 5.22 7.42
N PHE A 18 -9.37 6.35 6.69
CA PHE A 18 -8.18 6.69 5.91
C PHE A 18 -6.98 7.00 6.81
N ILE A 19 -7.17 7.77 7.88
CA ILE A 19 -6.09 8.09 8.83
C ILE A 19 -5.55 6.82 9.48
N VAL A 20 -6.44 5.93 9.95
CA VAL A 20 -6.06 4.65 10.55
C VAL A 20 -5.37 3.74 9.53
N PHE A 21 -5.83 3.75 8.27
CA PHE A 21 -5.16 3.06 7.17
C PHE A 21 -3.72 3.56 6.94
N LEU A 22 -3.49 4.89 6.97
CA LEU A 22 -2.14 5.45 6.85
C LEU A 22 -1.23 5.03 8.00
N ILE A 23 -1.75 5.05 9.25
CA ILE A 23 -0.99 4.62 10.43
C ILE A 23 -0.61 3.14 10.30
N ILE A 24 -1.55 2.27 9.94
CA ILE A 24 -1.30 0.84 9.75
C ILE A 24 -0.34 0.59 8.59
N GLY A 25 -0.46 1.35 7.50
CA GLY A 25 0.49 1.32 6.38
C GLY A 25 1.91 1.66 6.83
N GLY A 26 2.07 2.72 7.62
CA GLY A 26 3.34 3.11 8.22
C GLY A 26 3.91 2.03 9.15
N MET A 27 3.10 1.50 10.07
CA MET A 27 3.52 0.40 10.96
C MET A 27 3.96 -0.84 10.19
N SER A 28 3.25 -1.17 9.11
CA SER A 28 3.55 -2.32 8.26
C SER A 28 4.83 -2.12 7.46
N ALA A 29 5.10 -0.90 7.00
CA ALA A 29 6.36 -0.54 6.35
C ALA A 29 7.54 -0.64 7.33
N THR A 30 7.35 -0.19 8.58
CA THR A 30 8.33 -0.36 9.65
C THR A 30 8.60 -1.84 9.92
N LEU A 31 7.56 -2.67 10.06
CA LEU A 31 7.72 -4.11 10.24
C LEU A 31 8.47 -4.75 9.08
N ASN A 32 8.14 -4.39 7.83
CA ASN A 32 8.87 -4.87 6.65
C ASN A 32 10.37 -4.54 6.75
N PHE A 33 10.69 -3.27 7.00
CA PHE A 33 12.08 -2.84 7.11
C PHE A 33 12.83 -3.56 8.24
N PHE A 34 12.25 -3.62 9.44
CA PHE A 34 12.88 -4.25 10.61
C PHE A 34 13.04 -5.76 10.44
N THR A 35 12.03 -6.46 9.95
CA THR A 35 12.10 -7.91 9.74
C THR A 35 13.12 -8.26 8.66
N GLY A 36 13.14 -7.53 7.54
CA GLY A 36 14.16 -7.70 6.50
C GLY A 36 15.58 -7.40 7.01
N PHE A 37 15.73 -6.33 7.82
CA PHE A 37 17.01 -5.98 8.43
C PHE A 37 17.50 -7.06 9.41
N LEU A 38 16.67 -7.50 10.35
CA LEU A 38 17.02 -8.55 11.31
C LEU A 38 17.36 -9.87 10.62
N PHE A 39 16.60 -10.25 9.58
CA PHE A 39 16.88 -11.45 8.81
C PHE A 39 18.25 -11.38 8.12
N ARG A 40 18.60 -10.21 7.57
CA ARG A 40 19.93 -10.00 6.98
C ARG A 40 21.06 -10.08 8.01
N GLN A 41 20.84 -9.56 9.22
CA GLN A 41 21.82 -9.65 10.30
C GLN A 41 22.01 -11.09 10.78
N ALA A 42 20.94 -11.88 10.83
CA ALA A 42 20.97 -13.27 11.27
C ALA A 42 21.60 -14.22 10.22
N PHE A 43 21.42 -13.93 8.93
CA PHE A 43 21.91 -14.78 7.82
C PHE A 43 22.80 -13.98 6.87
N PRO A 44 24.08 -13.74 7.24
CA PRO A 44 25.02 -13.03 6.38
C PRO A 44 25.41 -13.91 5.18
N GLY A 45 24.91 -13.56 3.99
CA GLY A 45 25.30 -14.19 2.72
C GLY A 45 24.60 -13.56 1.52
N LYS A 46 25.27 -13.51 0.37
CA LYS A 46 24.78 -12.84 -0.86
C LYS A 46 23.41 -13.40 -1.33
N TYR A 47 23.18 -14.70 -1.13
CA TYR A 47 21.92 -15.37 -1.45
C TYR A 47 20.75 -14.96 -0.53
N PHE A 48 21.04 -14.51 0.70
CA PHE A 48 20.03 -14.12 1.68
C PHE A 48 19.54 -12.67 1.51
N TYR A 49 20.18 -11.87 0.66
CA TYR A 49 19.71 -10.51 0.35
C TYR A 49 18.29 -10.52 -0.19
N THR A 50 18.03 -11.30 -1.24
CA THR A 50 16.72 -11.38 -1.88
C THR A 50 15.69 -11.99 -0.93
N ILE A 51 16.08 -13.05 -0.20
CA ILE A 51 15.21 -13.72 0.78
C ILE A 51 14.81 -12.75 1.90
N SER A 52 15.74 -11.93 2.39
CA SER A 52 15.45 -10.93 3.43
C SER A 52 14.39 -9.91 2.99
N ILE A 53 14.40 -9.52 1.72
CA ILE A 53 13.39 -8.60 1.16
C ILE A 53 12.03 -9.29 1.10
N TRP A 54 11.97 -10.53 0.64
CA TRP A 54 10.72 -11.29 0.59
C TRP A 54 10.12 -11.52 1.97
N VAL A 55 10.95 -11.93 2.94
CA VAL A 55 10.52 -12.12 4.34
C VAL A 55 9.95 -10.83 4.91
N GLY A 56 10.66 -9.71 4.71
CA GLY A 56 10.21 -8.41 5.17
C GLY A 56 8.89 -7.98 4.52
N PHE A 57 8.81 -8.09 3.21
CA PHE A 57 7.61 -7.77 2.46
C PHE A 57 6.41 -8.60 2.91
N THR A 58 6.56 -9.92 3.03
CA THR A 58 5.50 -10.82 3.49
C THR A 58 5.05 -10.48 4.91
N ALA A 59 5.98 -10.24 5.84
CA ALA A 59 5.64 -9.87 7.21
C ALA A 59 4.83 -8.56 7.26
N GLY A 60 5.26 -7.52 6.53
CA GLY A 60 4.54 -6.25 6.44
C GLY A 60 3.19 -6.37 5.73
N SER A 61 3.09 -7.18 4.69
CA SER A 61 1.81 -7.44 4.01
C SER A 61 0.81 -8.17 4.90
N ILE A 62 1.26 -9.18 5.64
CA ILE A 62 0.42 -9.93 6.59
C ILE A 62 -0.05 -9.00 7.71
N SER A 63 0.85 -8.21 8.30
CA SER A 63 0.46 -7.25 9.35
C SER A 63 -0.55 -6.23 8.82
N SER A 64 -0.33 -5.70 7.62
CA SER A 64 -1.23 -4.76 6.98
C SER A 64 -2.62 -5.36 6.77
N PHE A 65 -2.69 -6.60 6.28
CA PHE A 65 -3.96 -7.30 6.09
C PHE A 65 -4.70 -7.49 7.42
N ILE A 66 -4.03 -8.04 8.43
CA ILE A 66 -4.63 -8.33 9.74
C ILE A 66 -5.12 -7.04 10.40
N LEU A 67 -4.27 -6.02 10.48
CA LEU A 67 -4.60 -4.76 11.15
C LEU A 67 -5.71 -4.01 10.41
N ASN A 68 -5.68 -3.97 9.06
CA ASN A 68 -6.76 -3.33 8.31
C ASN A 68 -8.09 -4.07 8.45
N ARG A 69 -8.05 -5.41 8.45
CA ARG A 69 -9.25 -6.23 8.64
C ARG A 69 -9.87 -6.00 10.02
N LEU A 70 -9.05 -6.03 11.08
CA LEU A 70 -9.51 -5.98 12.48
C LEU A 70 -9.82 -4.57 12.96
N ILE A 71 -8.99 -3.58 12.58
CA ILE A 71 -9.02 -2.23 13.15
C ILE A 71 -9.68 -1.25 12.18
N THR A 72 -9.17 -1.16 10.94
CA THR A 72 -9.61 -0.14 9.97
C THR A 72 -11.03 -0.38 9.49
N PHE A 73 -11.29 -1.55 8.92
CA PHE A 73 -12.53 -1.82 8.18
C PHE A 73 -13.53 -2.70 8.94
N LYS A 74 -13.05 -3.44 9.96
CA LYS A 74 -13.85 -4.38 10.76
C LYS A 74 -14.66 -5.33 9.88
N ALA A 75 -14.02 -5.88 8.87
CA ALA A 75 -14.67 -6.61 7.78
C ALA A 75 -14.76 -8.10 8.08
N PHE A 76 -15.75 -8.47 8.90
CA PHE A 76 -15.99 -9.85 9.33
C PHE A 76 -17.07 -10.58 8.52
N ASP A 77 -17.76 -9.86 7.63
CA ASP A 77 -18.93 -10.38 6.89
C ASP A 77 -18.57 -11.38 5.78
N GLU A 78 -17.34 -11.30 5.23
CA GLU A 78 -16.86 -12.17 4.15
C GLU A 78 -15.82 -13.19 4.66
N LYS A 79 -15.79 -14.37 4.02
CA LYS A 79 -14.78 -15.41 4.29
C LYS A 79 -13.36 -14.84 4.13
N ILE A 80 -12.51 -15.11 5.13
CA ILE A 80 -11.14 -14.60 5.20
C ILE A 80 -10.31 -14.94 3.94
N TYR A 81 -10.46 -16.16 3.40
CA TYR A 81 -9.72 -16.59 2.21
C TYR A 81 -10.02 -15.71 0.98
N SER A 82 -11.28 -15.30 0.78
CA SER A 82 -11.65 -14.40 -0.31
C SER A 82 -11.00 -13.02 -0.14
N GLN A 83 -10.99 -12.50 1.08
CA GLN A 83 -10.35 -11.21 1.40
C GLN A 83 -8.84 -11.25 1.17
N ILE A 84 -8.18 -12.35 1.54
CA ILE A 84 -6.74 -12.58 1.30
C ILE A 84 -6.43 -12.54 -0.19
N VAL A 85 -7.18 -13.27 -1.02
CA VAL A 85 -6.96 -13.30 -2.48
C VAL A 85 -7.13 -11.89 -3.07
N LYS A 86 -8.21 -11.19 -2.72
CA LYS A 86 -8.44 -9.80 -3.18
C LYS A 86 -7.33 -8.85 -2.73
N PHE A 87 -6.86 -8.99 -1.49
CA PHE A 87 -5.76 -8.19 -0.97
C PHE A 87 -4.45 -8.47 -1.72
N ALA A 88 -4.14 -9.74 -1.98
CA ALA A 88 -2.97 -10.13 -2.76
C ALA A 88 -3.01 -9.58 -4.19
N VAL A 89 -4.17 -9.63 -4.85
CA VAL A 89 -4.37 -9.01 -6.17
C VAL A 89 -4.07 -7.51 -6.10
N ILE A 90 -4.62 -6.80 -5.10
CA ILE A 90 -4.33 -5.37 -4.92
C ILE A 90 -2.83 -5.15 -4.73
N LEU A 91 -2.15 -5.92 -3.87
CA LEU A 91 -0.71 -5.77 -3.64
C LEU A 91 0.11 -5.87 -4.94
N VAL A 92 -0.21 -6.82 -5.82
CA VAL A 92 0.46 -6.98 -7.11
C VAL A 92 0.26 -5.73 -7.98
N PHE A 93 -0.98 -5.23 -8.07
CA PHE A 93 -1.27 -3.99 -8.79
C PHE A 93 -0.60 -2.77 -8.14
N SER A 94 -0.55 -2.71 -6.82
CA SER A 94 0.12 -1.63 -6.08
C SER A 94 1.60 -1.55 -6.45
N VAL A 95 2.29 -2.69 -6.50
CA VAL A 95 3.71 -2.74 -6.90
C VAL A 95 3.87 -2.28 -8.34
N ALA A 96 3.04 -2.77 -9.26
CA ALA A 96 3.09 -2.35 -10.66
C ALA A 96 2.85 -0.84 -10.84
N ILE A 97 1.87 -0.28 -10.15
CA ILE A 97 1.55 1.15 -10.19
C ILE A 97 2.69 1.97 -9.58
N ALA A 98 3.19 1.58 -8.40
CA ALA A 98 4.30 2.28 -7.74
C ALA A 98 5.56 2.27 -8.61
N SER A 99 5.90 1.13 -9.21
CA SER A 99 7.01 1.03 -10.16
C SER A 99 6.79 1.89 -11.40
N GLY A 100 5.57 1.89 -11.97
CA GLY A 100 5.23 2.74 -13.11
C GLY A 100 5.40 4.23 -12.81
N ILE A 101 4.85 4.70 -11.68
CA ILE A 101 4.99 6.09 -11.22
C ILE A 101 6.47 6.43 -11.01
N ALA A 102 7.24 5.54 -10.38
CA ALA A 102 8.66 5.76 -10.14
C ALA A 102 9.45 5.92 -11.45
N ASN A 103 9.18 5.07 -12.44
CA ASN A 103 9.83 5.17 -13.75
C ASN A 103 9.47 6.49 -14.45
N ILE A 104 8.19 6.88 -14.46
CA ILE A 104 7.74 8.12 -15.09
C ILE A 104 8.41 9.34 -14.45
N LEU A 105 8.48 9.38 -13.11
CA LEU A 105 9.12 10.47 -12.37
C LEU A 105 10.63 10.52 -12.63
N MET A 106 11.32 9.38 -12.67
CA MET A 106 12.76 9.34 -13.03
C MET A 106 13.02 9.79 -14.47
N ILE A 107 12.21 9.34 -15.43
CA ILE A 107 12.31 9.80 -16.82
C ILE A 107 12.12 11.30 -16.89
N THR A 108 11.11 11.83 -16.17
CA THR A 108 10.83 13.26 -16.10
C THR A 108 12.01 14.05 -15.49
N TYR A 109 12.62 13.54 -14.43
CA TYR A 109 13.81 14.12 -13.82
C TYR A 109 14.97 14.25 -14.82
N TYR A 110 15.26 13.18 -15.58
CA TYR A 110 16.30 13.21 -16.61
C TYR A 110 15.93 14.12 -17.80
N SER A 111 14.67 14.10 -18.25
CA SER A 111 14.23 14.95 -19.36
C SER A 111 14.25 16.44 -19.03
N LEU A 112 13.98 16.81 -17.77
CA LEU A 112 14.04 18.20 -17.31
C LEU A 112 15.45 18.65 -16.93
N ASN A 113 16.45 17.76 -17.02
CA ASN A 113 17.86 18.02 -16.73
C ASN A 113 18.07 18.74 -15.38
N ILE A 114 17.38 18.24 -14.35
CA ILE A 114 17.34 18.86 -13.03
C ILE A 114 18.70 18.72 -12.36
N SER A 115 19.45 19.81 -12.24
CA SER A 115 20.83 19.80 -11.72
C SER A 115 20.96 20.10 -10.23
N PHE A 116 19.88 20.53 -9.56
CA PHE A 116 19.94 20.94 -8.15
C PHE A 116 19.79 19.78 -7.14
N ILE A 117 19.47 18.57 -7.60
CA ILE A 117 19.46 17.35 -6.78
C ILE A 117 20.34 16.29 -7.43
N THR A 118 20.92 15.42 -6.61
CA THR A 118 21.70 14.27 -7.09
C THR A 118 20.77 13.12 -7.53
N ASP A 119 21.26 12.23 -8.38
CA ASP A 119 20.50 11.05 -8.83
C ASP A 119 20.00 10.18 -7.66
N LYS A 120 20.80 10.04 -6.60
CA LYS A 120 20.40 9.31 -5.38
C LYS A 120 19.24 9.99 -4.63
N GLN A 121 19.26 11.32 -4.58
CA GLN A 121 18.16 12.09 -3.97
C GLN A 121 16.91 12.00 -4.85
N ALA A 122 17.05 12.12 -6.17
CA ALA A 122 15.96 11.97 -7.12
C ALA A 122 15.32 10.57 -7.02
N GLU A 123 16.12 9.52 -6.96
CA GLU A 123 15.66 8.14 -6.79
C GLU A 123 14.87 7.96 -5.48
N THR A 124 15.38 8.53 -4.38
CA THR A 124 14.73 8.46 -3.06
C THR A 124 13.39 9.21 -3.06
N LEU A 125 13.38 10.46 -3.55
CA LEU A 125 12.19 11.29 -3.64
C LEU A 125 11.13 10.65 -4.54
N THR A 126 11.55 10.11 -5.67
CA THR A 126 10.67 9.43 -6.61
C THR A 126 10.02 8.19 -6.00
N ARG A 127 10.80 7.38 -5.26
CA ARG A 127 10.25 6.23 -4.52
C ARG A 127 9.23 6.67 -3.47
N LEU A 128 9.56 7.69 -2.68
CA LEU A 128 8.64 8.22 -1.66
C LEU A 128 7.35 8.78 -2.27
N ALA A 129 7.47 9.56 -3.34
CA ALA A 129 6.33 10.09 -4.09
C ALA A 129 5.47 8.96 -4.65
N SER A 130 6.10 7.92 -5.20
CA SER A 130 5.40 6.74 -5.72
C SER A 130 4.60 6.03 -4.63
N ILE A 131 5.21 5.78 -3.46
CA ILE A 131 4.51 5.18 -2.32
C ILE A 131 3.32 6.05 -1.89
N GLY A 132 3.53 7.37 -1.78
CA GLY A 132 2.49 8.31 -1.42
C GLY A 132 1.32 8.30 -2.41
N LEU A 133 1.60 8.39 -3.70
CA LEU A 133 0.59 8.37 -4.76
C LEU A 133 -0.15 7.03 -4.84
N THR A 134 0.56 5.91 -4.77
CA THR A 134 -0.05 4.58 -4.77
C THR A 134 -0.94 4.36 -3.54
N THR A 135 -0.67 5.02 -2.41
CA THR A 135 -1.52 4.93 -1.22
C THR A 135 -2.95 5.43 -1.47
N PHE A 136 -3.11 6.47 -2.29
CA PHE A 136 -4.42 6.98 -2.69
C PHE A 136 -5.20 6.01 -3.58
N PHE A 137 -4.50 5.16 -4.34
CA PHE A 137 -5.12 4.05 -5.07
C PHE A 137 -5.43 2.87 -4.15
N ASN A 138 -4.50 2.52 -3.26
CA ASN A 138 -4.62 1.37 -2.38
C ASN A 138 -5.78 1.49 -1.41
N TYR A 139 -6.01 2.67 -0.83
CA TYR A 139 -7.08 2.86 0.14
C TYR A 139 -8.48 2.49 -0.40
N PRO A 140 -8.98 3.10 -1.50
CA PRO A 140 -10.28 2.73 -2.06
C PRO A 140 -10.30 1.28 -2.57
N ALA A 141 -9.21 0.80 -3.17
CA ALA A 141 -9.13 -0.59 -3.63
C ALA A 141 -9.32 -1.56 -2.44
N ILE A 142 -8.58 -1.38 -1.37
CA ILE A 142 -8.66 -2.25 -0.17
C ILE A 142 -10.03 -2.11 0.49
N LYS A 143 -10.52 -0.88 0.64
CA LYS A 143 -11.80 -0.59 1.29
C LYS A 143 -12.99 -1.20 0.55
N PHE A 144 -13.06 -1.02 -0.76
CA PHE A 144 -14.26 -1.38 -1.53
C PHE A 144 -14.17 -2.76 -2.20
N PHE A 145 -12.96 -3.24 -2.51
CA PHE A 145 -12.76 -4.54 -3.13
C PHE A 145 -12.42 -5.61 -2.10
N SER A 146 -11.36 -5.43 -1.31
CA SER A 146 -10.89 -6.46 -0.36
C SER A 146 -11.80 -6.60 0.88
N PHE A 147 -12.26 -5.49 1.44
CA PHE A 147 -13.04 -5.45 2.69
C PHE A 147 -14.47 -4.97 2.49
N ARG A 148 -15.09 -5.34 1.36
CA ARG A 148 -16.46 -4.97 1.04
C ARG A 148 -17.42 -5.46 2.14
N LYS A 149 -18.10 -4.53 2.81
CA LYS A 149 -19.21 -4.87 3.73
C LYS A 149 -20.37 -5.44 2.91
N ILE A 150 -20.76 -6.66 3.20
CA ILE A 150 -21.89 -7.31 2.54
C ILE A 150 -23.17 -6.87 3.27
N ASN A 151 -23.96 -6.01 2.63
CA ASN A 151 -25.27 -5.63 3.16
C ASN A 151 -26.24 -6.79 2.90
N PHE A 152 -26.49 -7.62 3.91
CA PHE A 152 -27.45 -8.75 3.86
C PHE A 152 -28.92 -8.37 3.60
N LYS A 153 -29.23 -7.09 3.36
CA LYS A 153 -30.60 -6.59 3.24
C LYS A 153 -31.22 -6.65 1.84
N LYS A 154 -30.54 -7.23 0.84
CA LYS A 154 -30.98 -7.17 -0.57
C LYS A 154 -31.32 -8.51 -1.26
N ASP A 155 -31.22 -9.64 -0.58
CA ASP A 155 -31.51 -10.97 -1.15
C ASP A 155 -32.82 -11.61 -0.63
N LYS A 156 -33.73 -10.79 -0.06
CA LYS A 156 -35.07 -11.22 0.37
C LYS A 156 -36.18 -10.25 -0.05
N ALA A 157 -36.13 -9.79 -1.30
CA ALA A 157 -37.25 -9.08 -1.94
C ALA A 157 -37.68 -9.86 -3.17
#